data_AF-A0A815C5Q1-F1
#
_entry.id   AF-A0A815C5Q1-F1
#
_cell.length_a   1.000
_cell.length_b   1.000
_cell.length_c   1.000
_cell.angle_alpha   90.00
_cell.angle_beta   90.00
_cell.angle_gamma   90.00
#
_symmetry.space_group_name_H-M   'P 1'
#
loop_
_entity.id
_entity.type
_entity.pdbx_description
1 polymer ?
#
loop_
_entity_poly.entity_id
_entity_poly.type
_entity_poly.pdbx_seq_one_letter_code
_entity_poly.pdbx_strand_id
1 'polypeptide(L)'
;VSTVVATQRSAVCSGVIWLIMSWIRHKPSATAVLNGVIAGLAGITPASGYIDPQYGAVIGIILGFTSYFSILLFKHKLRIDDALDVSSVHGVTGVVGSIAIGFFGQKSFNIDGKDGLFFGNHSPYLLGIQLMSVVITGAWSGLITIILLKIIDRIVGLKIEHDEELGLDEEEHGEQAYGWRHSLIPDSLNEEQIHLIVRGSVNHHIQAEQKRLSHISTINKPSMPSIFHQNRRATVVR
;
A
#
# COMPACT_ATOMS: atom_id res chain seq x y z
N VAL A 1 25.73 -11.29 11.06
CA VAL A 1 26.16 -10.28 10.06
C VAL A 1 25.35 -10.36 8.76
N SER A 2 25.08 -11.56 8.23
CA SER A 2 24.30 -11.77 6.99
C SER A 2 22.94 -11.04 6.95
N THR A 3 22.13 -11.20 8.01
CA THR A 3 20.76 -10.67 8.10
C THR A 3 20.66 -9.16 7.92
N VAL A 4 21.45 -8.38 8.65
CA VAL A 4 21.40 -6.91 8.59
C VAL A 4 21.75 -6.41 7.18
N VAL A 5 22.73 -7.05 6.53
CA VAL A 5 23.16 -6.68 5.18
C VAL A 5 22.07 -7.01 4.14
N ALA A 6 21.45 -8.19 4.24
CA ALA A 6 20.33 -8.57 3.37
C ALA A 6 19.15 -7.60 3.53
N THR A 7 18.82 -7.23 4.77
CA THR A 7 17.75 -6.29 5.10
C THR A 7 17.98 -4.92 4.49
N GLN A 8 19.18 -4.34 4.69
CA GLN A 8 19.51 -3.01 4.17
C GLN A 8 19.56 -2.98 2.64
N ARG A 9 20.13 -4.01 2.00
CA ARG A 9 20.16 -4.09 0.53
C ARG A 9 18.75 -4.17 -0.05
N SER A 10 17.88 -4.98 0.55
CA SER A 10 16.49 -5.06 0.11
C SER A 10 15.77 -3.73 0.22
N ALA A 11 15.91 -3.07 1.38
CA ALA A 11 15.30 -1.78 1.67
C ALA A 11 15.69 -0.70 0.64
N VAL A 12 17.00 -0.55 0.39
CA VAL A 12 17.53 0.44 -0.56
C VAL A 12 17.08 0.12 -1.98
N CYS A 13 17.20 -1.14 -2.42
CA CYS A 13 16.79 -1.53 -3.78
C CYS A 13 15.29 -1.34 -4.03
N SER A 14 14.45 -1.73 -3.08
CA SER A 14 12.99 -1.51 -3.16
C SER A 14 12.63 -0.02 -3.16
N GLY A 15 13.30 0.79 -2.33
CA GLY A 15 13.15 2.25 -2.30
C GLY A 15 13.54 2.91 -3.63
N VAL A 16 14.63 2.45 -4.27
CA VAL A 16 15.04 2.94 -5.60
C VAL A 16 14.01 2.57 -6.67
N ILE A 17 13.43 1.37 -6.63
CA ILE A 17 12.34 1.02 -7.56
C ILE A 17 11.16 1.97 -7.39
N TRP A 18 10.74 2.25 -6.16
CA TRP A 18 9.67 3.21 -5.91
C TRP A 18 10.00 4.63 -6.32
N LEU A 19 11.24 5.08 -6.14
CA LEU A 19 11.72 6.36 -6.66
C LEU A 19 11.50 6.43 -8.17
N ILE A 20 12.03 5.44 -8.90
CA ILE A 20 11.94 5.35 -10.36
C ILE A 20 10.47 5.32 -10.79
N MET A 21 9.65 4.48 -10.18
CA MET A 21 8.23 4.35 -10.53
C MET A 21 7.43 5.62 -10.24
N SER A 22 7.72 6.32 -9.13
CA SER A 22 7.10 7.61 -8.83
C SER A 22 7.48 8.69 -9.85
N TRP A 23 8.73 8.67 -10.30
CA TRP A 23 9.25 9.60 -11.29
C TRP A 23 8.67 9.35 -12.68
N ILE A 24 8.54 8.09 -13.09
CA ILE A 24 7.89 7.72 -14.36
C ILE A 24 6.42 8.18 -14.37
N ARG A 25 5.72 8.04 -13.25
CA ARG A 25 4.30 8.42 -13.17
C ARG A 25 4.10 9.93 -13.13
N HIS A 26 4.85 10.62 -12.28
CA HIS A 26 4.75 12.06 -12.07
C HIS A 26 6.10 12.70 -11.69
N LYS A 27 6.30 13.02 -10.41
CA LYS A 27 7.50 13.63 -9.86
C LYS A 27 8.06 12.70 -8.78
N PRO A 28 9.39 12.70 -8.56
CA PRO A 28 9.97 11.94 -7.47
C PRO A 28 9.30 12.35 -6.15
N SER A 29 8.79 11.36 -5.42
CA SER A 29 8.06 11.59 -4.16
C SER A 29 8.80 10.94 -2.99
N ALA A 30 9.02 11.71 -1.93
CA ALA A 30 9.62 11.21 -0.69
C ALA A 30 8.75 10.15 -0.03
N THR A 31 7.42 10.33 0.00
CA THR A 31 6.50 9.35 0.57
C THR A 31 6.47 8.05 -0.23
N ALA A 32 6.60 8.14 -1.55
CA ALA A 32 6.74 6.97 -2.41
C ALA A 32 8.02 6.19 -2.10
N VAL A 33 9.15 6.88 -1.97
CA VAL A 33 10.43 6.23 -1.60
C VAL A 33 10.32 5.55 -0.24
N LEU A 34 9.73 6.21 0.76
CA LEU A 34 9.54 5.65 2.10
C LEU A 34 8.66 4.38 2.07
N ASN A 35 7.55 4.39 1.32
CA ASN A 35 6.72 3.19 1.13
C ASN A 35 7.52 2.05 0.47
N GLY A 36 8.37 2.36 -0.51
CA GLY A 36 9.25 1.39 -1.13
C GLY A 36 10.29 0.81 -0.17
N VAL A 37 10.90 1.64 0.68
CA VAL A 37 11.83 1.20 1.71
C VAL A 37 11.14 0.26 2.69
N ILE A 38 9.95 0.62 3.18
CA ILE A 38 9.16 -0.21 4.09
C ILE A 38 8.76 -1.53 3.41
N ALA A 39 8.35 -1.51 2.14
CA ALA A 39 8.03 -2.72 1.39
C ALA A 39 9.24 -3.68 1.28
N GLY A 40 10.44 -3.14 1.08
CA GLY A 40 11.69 -3.91 1.04
C GLY A 40 12.06 -4.50 2.40
N LEU A 41 11.86 -3.75 3.49
CA LEU A 41 12.08 -4.20 4.87
C LEU A 41 11.07 -5.26 5.31
N ALA A 42 9.78 -4.98 5.14
CA ALA A 42 8.70 -5.89 5.50
C ALA A 42 8.81 -7.20 4.68
N GLY A 43 9.00 -7.09 3.37
CA GLY A 43 9.08 -8.25 2.49
C GLY A 43 10.33 -9.11 2.70
N ILE A 44 11.50 -8.54 3.03
CA ILE A 44 12.71 -9.37 3.26
C ILE A 44 12.75 -10.02 4.63
N THR A 45 11.95 -9.54 5.59
CA THR A 45 11.90 -10.02 6.97
C THR A 45 11.95 -11.55 7.08
N PRO A 46 11.08 -12.33 6.41
CA PRO A 46 11.10 -13.79 6.54
C PRO A 46 12.40 -14.42 5.99
N ALA A 47 13.01 -13.85 4.95
CA ALA A 47 14.14 -14.45 4.24
C ALA A 47 15.53 -13.99 4.74
N SER A 48 15.62 -12.82 5.37
CA SER A 48 16.89 -12.15 5.70
C SER A 48 17.90 -13.02 6.45
N GLY A 49 17.43 -13.95 7.30
CA GLY A 49 18.27 -14.86 8.06
C GLY A 49 18.64 -16.17 7.36
N TYR A 50 18.19 -16.41 6.13
CA TYR A 50 18.31 -17.71 5.45
C TYR A 50 18.98 -17.63 4.07
N ILE A 51 19.34 -16.43 3.60
CA ILE A 51 19.84 -16.21 2.23
C ILE A 51 21.23 -15.58 2.24
N ASP A 52 21.94 -15.71 1.12
CA ASP A 52 23.09 -14.85 0.84
C ASP A 52 22.65 -13.38 0.79
N PRO A 53 23.33 -12.45 1.48
CA PRO A 53 23.01 -11.03 1.43
C PRO A 53 22.99 -10.41 0.03
N GLN A 54 23.66 -11.00 -0.96
CA GLN A 54 23.60 -10.53 -2.36
C GLN A 54 22.20 -10.71 -2.94
N TYR A 55 21.51 -11.81 -2.63
CA TYR A 55 20.13 -12.03 -3.05
C TYR A 55 19.15 -11.07 -2.37
N GLY A 56 19.51 -10.47 -1.23
CA GLY A 56 18.72 -9.41 -0.60
C GLY A 56 18.46 -8.22 -1.53
N ALA A 57 19.44 -7.84 -2.37
CA ALA A 57 19.26 -6.78 -3.36
C ALA A 57 18.26 -7.18 -4.47
N VAL A 58 18.41 -8.40 -4.99
CA VAL A 58 17.54 -8.95 -6.05
C VAL A 58 16.11 -9.06 -5.56
N ILE A 59 15.91 -9.60 -4.36
CA ILE A 59 14.59 -9.72 -3.74
C ILE A 59 14.01 -8.32 -3.47
N GLY A 60 14.81 -7.36 -3.01
CA GLY A 60 14.38 -5.97 -2.84
C GLY A 60 13.81 -5.33 -4.10
N ILE A 61 14.44 -5.57 -5.27
CA ILE A 61 13.90 -5.11 -6.55
C ILE A 61 12.52 -5.73 -6.84
N ILE A 62 12.41 -7.04 -6.64
CA ILE A 62 11.14 -7.78 -6.84
C ILE A 62 10.06 -7.24 -5.90
N LEU A 63 10.39 -7.03 -4.62
CA LEU A 63 9.47 -6.48 -3.62
C LEU A 63 9.02 -5.05 -3.97
N GLY A 64 9.93 -4.20 -4.46
CA GLY A 64 9.62 -2.85 -4.91
C GLY A 64 8.60 -2.83 -6.05
N PHE A 65 8.80 -3.67 -7.07
CA PHE A 65 7.83 -3.77 -8.17
C PHE A 65 6.50 -4.38 -7.70
N THR A 66 6.56 -5.46 -6.93
CA THR A 66 5.35 -6.16 -6.48
C THR A 66 4.47 -5.27 -5.60
N SER A 67 5.07 -4.54 -4.64
CA SER A 67 4.34 -3.58 -3.80
C SER A 67 3.74 -2.44 -4.62
N TYR A 68 4.51 -1.84 -5.54
CA TYR A 68 4.00 -0.75 -6.37
C TYR A 68 2.82 -1.18 -7.25
N PHE A 69 2.93 -2.31 -7.95
CA PHE A 69 1.86 -2.79 -8.82
C PHE A 69 0.66 -3.33 -8.06
N SER A 70 0.85 -3.91 -6.86
CA SER A 70 -0.28 -4.35 -6.03
C SER A 70 -1.10 -3.17 -5.52
N ILE A 71 -0.50 -2.03 -5.19
CA ILE A 71 -1.25 -0.80 -4.86
C ILE A 71 -2.10 -0.35 -6.03
N LEU A 72 -1.52 -0.33 -7.24
CA LEU A 72 -2.28 0.04 -8.44
C LEU A 72 -3.45 -0.92 -8.68
N LEU A 73 -3.23 -2.21 -8.47
CA LEU A 73 -4.27 -3.24 -8.58
C LEU A 73 -5.38 -3.01 -7.55
N PHE A 74 -5.04 -2.83 -6.27
CA PHE A 74 -6.00 -2.70 -5.18
C PHE A 74 -6.81 -1.42 -5.30
N LYS A 75 -6.15 -0.27 -5.51
CA LYS A 75 -6.82 1.03 -5.59
C LYS A 75 -7.56 1.26 -6.90
N HIS A 76 -6.95 0.98 -8.05
CA HIS A 76 -7.56 1.36 -9.34
C HIS A 76 -8.44 0.27 -9.96
N LYS A 77 -8.16 -1.00 -9.71
CA LYS A 77 -8.90 -2.12 -10.32
C LYS A 77 -9.88 -2.77 -9.36
N LEU A 78 -9.45 -3.07 -8.13
CA LEU A 78 -10.31 -3.73 -7.14
C LEU A 78 -11.11 -2.76 -6.27
N ARG A 79 -10.75 -1.46 -6.28
CA ARG A 79 -11.40 -0.41 -5.47
C ARG A 79 -11.44 -0.77 -3.98
N ILE A 80 -10.38 -1.39 -3.49
CA ILE A 80 -10.19 -1.68 -2.07
C ILE A 80 -9.59 -0.42 -1.44
N ASP A 81 -10.29 0.12 -0.45
CA ASP A 81 -9.85 1.30 0.28
C ASP A 81 -8.90 0.90 1.42
N ASP A 82 -7.64 0.67 1.04
CA ASP A 82 -6.53 0.47 1.97
C ASP A 82 -5.85 1.82 2.23
N ALA A 83 -6.28 2.49 3.31
CA ALA A 83 -5.91 3.86 3.63
C ALA A 83 -4.39 4.08 3.65
N LEU A 84 -3.63 3.11 4.16
CA LEU A 84 -2.17 3.20 4.34
C LEU A 84 -1.39 2.24 3.42
N ASP A 85 -2.05 1.61 2.45
CA ASP A 85 -1.44 0.62 1.54
C ASP A 85 -0.82 -0.59 2.27
N VAL A 86 -1.29 -0.93 3.47
CA VAL A 86 -0.70 -1.96 4.35
C VAL A 86 -0.74 -3.34 3.69
N SER A 87 -1.83 -3.65 3.00
CA SER A 87 -2.02 -4.93 2.32
C SER A 87 -0.99 -5.13 1.22
N SER A 88 -0.61 -4.07 0.52
CA SER A 88 0.38 -4.13 -0.55
C SER A 88 1.82 -4.09 -0.03
N VAL A 89 2.08 -3.23 0.96
CA VAL A 89 3.43 -2.98 1.51
C VAL A 89 3.87 -4.08 2.49
N HIS A 90 2.94 -4.74 3.19
CA HIS A 90 3.22 -5.82 4.14
C HIS A 90 2.64 -7.17 3.72
N GLY A 91 1.37 -7.20 3.29
CA GLY A 91 0.70 -8.46 2.95
C GLY A 91 1.32 -9.13 1.73
N VAL A 92 1.25 -8.45 0.58
CA VAL A 92 1.75 -8.97 -0.71
C VAL A 92 3.26 -9.19 -0.68
N THR A 93 4.02 -8.24 -0.15
CA THR A 93 5.50 -8.36 -0.02
C THR A 93 5.89 -9.46 0.96
N GLY A 94 5.17 -9.65 2.06
CA GLY A 94 5.40 -10.72 3.02
C GLY A 94 5.18 -12.11 2.40
N VAL A 95 4.16 -12.23 1.54
CA VAL A 95 3.94 -13.43 0.72
C VAL A 95 5.15 -13.70 -0.19
N VAL A 96 5.57 -12.71 -0.98
CA VAL A 96 6.71 -12.84 -1.90
C VAL A 96 8.00 -13.16 -1.14
N GLY A 97 8.23 -12.51 -0.01
CA GLY A 97 9.37 -12.75 0.87
C GLY A 97 9.44 -14.16 1.42
N SER A 98 8.30 -14.67 1.90
CA SER A 98 8.20 -16.04 2.43
C SER A 98 8.46 -17.06 1.33
N ILE A 99 7.89 -16.85 0.13
CA ILE A 99 8.15 -17.68 -1.05
C ILE A 99 9.63 -17.60 -1.46
N ALA A 100 10.29 -16.46 -1.33
CA ALA A 100 11.69 -16.28 -1.69
C ALA A 100 12.63 -17.19 -0.88
N ILE A 101 12.29 -17.56 0.37
CA ILE A 101 13.01 -18.59 1.13
C ILE A 101 13.04 -19.92 0.36
N GLY A 102 11.91 -20.28 -0.25
CA GLY A 102 11.76 -21.50 -1.04
C GLY A 102 12.72 -21.59 -2.23
N PHE A 103 13.12 -20.45 -2.78
CA PHE A 103 14.05 -20.37 -3.91
C PHE A 103 15.49 -20.17 -3.46
N PHE A 104 15.73 -19.20 -2.57
CA PHE A 104 17.06 -18.68 -2.25
C PHE A 104 17.62 -19.13 -0.90
N GLY A 105 16.85 -19.90 -0.11
CA GLY A 105 17.29 -20.43 1.17
C GLY A 105 18.59 -21.22 1.03
N GLN A 106 19.51 -21.05 1.99
CA GLN A 106 20.80 -21.69 1.99
C GLN A 106 21.20 -22.11 3.40
N LYS A 107 21.48 -23.40 3.57
CA LYS A 107 21.92 -23.97 4.84
C LYS A 107 23.29 -23.44 5.28
N SER A 108 24.12 -23.01 4.33
CA SER A 108 25.41 -22.34 4.59
C SER A 108 25.27 -21.01 5.33
N PHE A 109 24.13 -20.32 5.18
CA PHE A 109 23.85 -19.05 5.86
C PHE A 109 23.05 -19.23 7.15
N ASN A 110 22.38 -20.37 7.31
CA ASN A 110 21.65 -20.73 8.53
C ASN A 110 21.63 -22.25 8.73
N ILE A 111 22.28 -22.73 9.80
CA ILE A 111 22.41 -24.16 10.11
C ILE A 111 21.06 -24.84 10.35
N ASP A 112 20.08 -24.09 10.89
CA ASP A 112 18.72 -24.55 11.14
C ASP A 112 17.82 -24.42 9.89
N GLY A 113 18.35 -23.78 8.85
CA GLY A 113 17.71 -23.63 7.55
C GLY A 113 17.81 -24.87 6.66
N LYS A 114 17.24 -24.75 5.46
CA LYS A 114 17.34 -25.73 4.38
C LYS A 114 17.69 -25.01 3.09
N ASP A 115 18.31 -25.75 2.18
CA ASP A 115 18.57 -25.24 0.83
C ASP A 115 17.26 -25.15 0.04
N GLY A 116 17.07 -23.99 -0.58
CA GLY A 116 15.97 -23.70 -1.49
C GLY A 116 16.22 -24.29 -2.87
N LEU A 117 15.26 -24.09 -3.77
CA LEU A 117 15.23 -24.70 -5.09
C LEU A 117 16.53 -24.47 -5.89
N PHE A 118 17.16 -23.30 -5.79
CA PHE A 118 18.38 -22.99 -6.55
C PHE A 118 19.66 -23.59 -5.98
N PHE A 119 19.67 -23.95 -4.69
CA PHE A 119 20.87 -24.41 -3.98
C PHE A 119 20.79 -25.86 -3.49
N GLY A 120 19.58 -26.44 -3.46
CA GLY A 120 19.29 -27.78 -2.96
C GLY A 120 19.03 -28.81 -4.05
N ASN A 121 19.85 -28.83 -5.11
CA ASN A 121 19.71 -29.75 -6.26
C ASN A 121 18.31 -29.73 -6.91
N HIS A 122 17.69 -28.55 -7.04
CA HIS A 122 16.36 -28.38 -7.62
C HIS A 122 15.23 -29.12 -6.88
N SER A 123 15.43 -29.44 -5.60
CA SER A 123 14.36 -29.99 -4.76
C SER A 123 13.26 -28.95 -4.51
N PRO A 124 11.99 -29.25 -4.83
CA PRO A 124 10.87 -28.34 -4.58
C PRO A 124 10.40 -28.36 -3.12
N TYR A 125 11.02 -29.18 -2.25
CA TYR A 125 10.55 -29.41 -0.90
C TYR A 125 10.38 -28.12 -0.10
N LEU A 126 11.43 -27.27 -0.02
CA LEU A 126 11.36 -26.04 0.77
C LEU A 126 10.35 -25.06 0.17
N LEU A 127 10.29 -24.94 -1.16
CA LEU A 127 9.31 -24.10 -1.84
C LEU A 127 7.87 -24.54 -1.55
N GLY A 128 7.60 -25.84 -1.58
CA GLY A 128 6.29 -26.40 -1.21
C GLY A 128 5.89 -26.06 0.22
N ILE A 129 6.83 -26.15 1.17
CA ILE A 129 6.60 -25.73 2.56
C ILE A 129 6.27 -24.24 2.65
N GLN A 130 7.01 -23.36 1.96
CA GLN A 130 6.74 -21.93 2.01
C GLN A 130 5.39 -21.55 1.40
N LEU A 131 5.02 -22.16 0.28
CA LEU A 131 3.71 -21.96 -0.34
C LEU A 131 2.57 -22.40 0.60
N MET A 132 2.71 -23.57 1.22
CA MET A 132 1.75 -24.07 2.20
C MET A 132 1.65 -23.14 3.42
N SER A 133 2.79 -22.69 3.97
CA SER A 133 2.84 -21.75 5.09
C SER A 133 2.14 -20.43 4.76
N VAL A 134 2.36 -19.87 3.57
CA VAL A 134 1.68 -18.65 3.12
C VAL A 134 0.16 -18.85 3.04
N VAL A 135 -0.30 -19.95 2.45
CA VAL A 135 -1.73 -20.23 2.32
C VAL A 135 -2.37 -20.41 3.70
N ILE A 136 -1.75 -21.17 4.59
CA ILE A 136 -2.28 -21.43 5.93
C ILE A 136 -2.32 -20.15 6.75
N THR A 137 -1.22 -19.40 6.81
CA THR A 137 -1.16 -18.16 7.60
C THR A 137 -2.05 -17.06 7.02
N GLY A 138 -2.12 -16.93 5.70
CA GLY A 138 -3.03 -16.01 5.02
C GLY A 138 -4.50 -16.35 5.26
N ALA A 139 -4.87 -17.63 5.14
CA ALA A 139 -6.23 -18.08 5.41
C ALA A 139 -6.61 -17.88 6.89
N TRP A 140 -5.72 -18.25 7.82
CA TRP A 140 -5.94 -18.05 9.25
C TRP A 140 -6.12 -16.56 9.58
N SER A 141 -5.15 -15.72 9.20
CA SER A 141 -5.18 -14.29 9.50
C SER A 141 -6.40 -13.60 8.87
N GLY A 142 -6.66 -13.84 7.58
CA GLY A 142 -7.78 -13.21 6.88
C GLY A 142 -9.14 -13.67 7.40
N LEU A 143 -9.35 -14.98 7.57
CA LEU A 143 -10.63 -15.52 7.99
C LEU A 143 -10.98 -15.09 9.43
N ILE A 144 -10.04 -15.24 10.35
CA ILE A 144 -10.25 -14.87 11.75
C ILE A 144 -10.48 -13.36 11.86
N THR A 145 -9.71 -12.54 11.14
CA THR A 145 -9.93 -11.08 11.13
C THR A 145 -11.32 -10.72 10.63
N ILE A 146 -11.79 -11.30 9.51
CA ILE A 146 -13.13 -11.02 8.99
C ILE A 146 -14.21 -11.44 9.98
N ILE A 147 -14.06 -12.60 10.64
CA ILE A 147 -15.02 -13.07 11.65
C ILE A 147 -15.07 -12.08 12.82
N LEU A 148 -13.91 -11.68 13.36
CA LEU A 148 -13.83 -10.77 14.48
C LEU A 148 -14.39 -9.38 14.12
N LEU A 149 -14.02 -8.82 12.98
CA LEU A 149 -14.55 -7.53 12.53
C LEU A 149 -16.07 -7.58 12.37
N LYS A 150 -16.64 -8.64 11.80
CA LYS A 150 -18.10 -8.79 11.70
C LYS A 150 -18.80 -8.96 13.05
N ILE A 151 -18.15 -9.58 14.03
CA ILE A 151 -18.69 -9.69 15.38
C ILE A 151 -18.70 -8.32 16.04
N ILE A 152 -17.58 -7.59 15.97
CA ILE A 152 -17.45 -6.24 16.56
C ILE A 152 -18.43 -5.28 15.89
N ASP A 153 -18.53 -5.29 14.57
CA ASP A 153 -19.44 -4.42 13.82
C ASP A 153 -20.91 -4.63 14.20
N ARG A 154 -21.30 -5.84 14.58
CA ARG A 154 -22.67 -6.12 15.06
C ARG A 154 -22.93 -5.73 16.50
N ILE A 155 -21.89 -5.65 17.33
CA ILE A 155 -22.02 -5.36 18.76
C ILE A 155 -21.88 -3.86 19.01
N VAL A 156 -20.87 -3.24 18.41
CA VAL A 156 -20.46 -1.85 18.65
C VAL A 156 -20.66 -0.99 17.40
N GLY A 157 -20.50 -1.56 16.21
CA GLY A 157 -20.35 -0.81 14.95
C GLY A 157 -18.91 -0.37 14.76
N LEU A 158 -18.32 -0.66 13.59
CA LEU A 158 -16.92 -0.29 13.30
C LEU A 158 -16.78 1.05 12.60
N LYS A 159 -17.78 1.44 11.80
CA LYS A 159 -17.76 2.68 11.03
C LYS A 159 -18.59 3.74 11.74
N ILE A 160 -18.02 4.93 11.88
CA ILE A 160 -18.71 6.11 12.40
C ILE A 160 -19.68 6.61 11.31
N GLU A 161 -20.93 6.92 11.70
CA GLU A 161 -21.97 7.43 10.78
C GLU A 161 -21.87 8.94 10.52
N HIS A 162 -21.14 9.67 11.37
CA HIS A 162 -21.05 11.13 11.33
C HIS A 162 -20.14 11.68 10.23
N ASP A 163 -20.26 12.98 9.98
CA ASP A 163 -19.65 13.67 8.86
C ASP A 163 -18.12 13.55 8.92
N GLU A 164 -17.54 12.64 8.11
CA GLU A 164 -16.08 12.46 7.94
C GLU A 164 -15.36 13.81 7.68
N GLU A 165 -16.10 14.87 7.30
CA GLU A 165 -15.66 16.25 7.13
C GLU A 165 -15.18 16.97 8.42
N LEU A 166 -15.67 16.60 9.62
CA LEU A 166 -15.23 17.23 10.88
C LEU A 166 -13.86 16.70 11.34
N GLY A 167 -13.59 15.41 11.10
CA GLY A 167 -12.37 14.72 11.46
C GLY A 167 -12.46 14.00 12.81
N LEU A 168 -11.85 12.81 12.89
CA LEU A 168 -11.91 11.92 14.05
C LEU A 168 -11.34 12.53 15.35
N ASP A 169 -10.36 13.44 15.24
CA ASP A 169 -9.73 14.06 16.40
C ASP A 169 -10.74 14.88 17.23
N GLU A 170 -11.67 15.57 16.55
CA GLU A 170 -12.66 16.42 17.22
C GLU A 170 -13.82 15.59 17.78
N GLU A 171 -14.30 14.58 17.04
CA GLU A 171 -15.44 13.75 17.46
C GLU A 171 -15.09 12.74 18.55
N GLU A 172 -13.97 12.04 18.43
CA GLU A 172 -13.59 10.96 19.36
C GLU A 172 -12.69 11.45 20.51
N HIS A 173 -11.92 12.52 20.29
CA HIS A 173 -10.95 13.02 21.27
C HIS A 173 -11.26 14.42 21.79
N GLY A 174 -12.16 15.19 21.15
CA GLY A 174 -12.44 16.57 21.54
C GLY A 174 -11.22 17.49 21.38
N GLU A 175 -10.26 17.10 20.55
CA GLU A 175 -8.99 17.80 20.35
C GLU A 175 -8.80 18.16 18.86
N GLN A 176 -8.02 19.20 18.59
CA GLN A 176 -7.61 19.57 17.24
C GLN A 176 -6.10 19.37 17.10
N ALA A 177 -5.66 18.49 16.19
CA ALA A 177 -4.24 18.21 15.98
C ALA A 177 -3.43 19.47 15.59
N TYR A 178 -4.08 20.44 14.93
CA TYR A 178 -3.46 21.70 14.55
C TYR A 178 -4.43 22.87 14.73
N GLY A 179 -4.02 23.90 15.48
CA GLY A 179 -4.86 25.08 15.79
C GLY A 179 -5.11 26.06 14.63
N TRP A 180 -4.91 25.67 13.37
CA TRP A 180 -5.16 26.55 12.22
C TRP A 180 -6.65 26.87 12.04
N ARG A 181 -7.54 25.98 12.51
CA ARG A 181 -8.99 26.22 12.47
C ARG A 181 -9.37 27.43 13.33
N HIS A 182 -8.87 27.51 14.55
CA HIS A 182 -9.06 28.65 15.46
C HIS A 182 -8.38 29.95 14.97
N SER A 183 -7.40 29.85 14.06
CA SER A 183 -6.71 31.01 13.48
C SER A 183 -7.45 31.63 12.29
N LEU A 184 -8.31 30.85 11.60
CA LEU A 184 -9.05 31.28 10.41
C LEU A 184 -10.54 31.48 10.67
N ILE A 185 -11.06 30.91 11.76
CA ILE A 185 -12.47 30.95 12.14
C ILE A 185 -12.60 31.71 13.46
N PRO A 186 -13.19 32.92 13.44
CA PRO A 186 -13.44 33.68 14.66
C PRO A 186 -14.34 32.94 15.65
N ASP A 187 -14.02 33.00 16.95
CA ASP A 187 -14.77 32.40 18.07
C ASP A 187 -16.24 32.87 18.16
N SER A 188 -16.60 33.91 17.42
CA SER A 188 -17.95 34.44 17.32
C SER A 188 -18.87 33.64 16.40
N LEU A 189 -18.35 32.65 15.66
CA LEU A 189 -19.13 31.83 14.74
C LEU A 189 -19.72 30.62 15.45
N ASN A 190 -20.98 30.33 15.18
CA ASN A 190 -21.64 29.12 15.69
C ASN A 190 -21.29 27.89 14.82
N GLU A 191 -21.50 26.69 15.37
CA GLU A 191 -21.26 25.39 14.72
C GLU A 191 -21.79 25.34 13.27
N GLU A 192 -22.99 25.86 13.02
CA GLU A 192 -23.60 25.87 11.70
C GLU A 192 -22.83 26.76 10.69
N GLN A 193 -22.35 27.93 11.14
CA GLN A 193 -21.51 28.82 10.34
C GLN A 193 -20.12 28.22 10.09
N ILE A 194 -19.54 27.55 11.07
CA ILE A 194 -18.27 26.81 10.92
C ILE A 194 -18.43 25.72 9.87
N HIS A 195 -19.50 24.93 9.96
CA HIS A 195 -19.80 23.86 9.02
C HIS A 195 -19.98 24.37 7.59
N LEU A 196 -20.64 25.52 7.41
CA LEU A 196 -20.81 26.17 6.11
C LEU A 196 -19.50 26.73 5.54
N ILE A 197 -18.63 27.30 6.37
CA ILE A 197 -17.32 27.82 5.93
C ILE A 197 -16.39 26.67 5.54
N VAL A 198 -16.35 25.60 6.33
CA VAL A 198 -15.57 24.40 6.04
C VAL A 198 -16.08 23.75 4.75
N ARG A 199 -17.39 23.53 4.61
CA ARG A 199 -17.99 23.02 3.36
C ARG A 199 -17.76 23.95 2.17
N GLY A 200 -17.82 25.27 2.38
CA GLY A 200 -17.55 26.27 1.33
C GLY A 200 -16.10 26.26 0.87
N SER A 201 -15.15 26.16 1.81
CA SER A 201 -13.71 26.09 1.55
C SER A 201 -13.34 24.78 0.83
N VAL A 202 -13.89 23.65 1.29
CA VAL A 202 -13.73 22.32 0.67
C VAL A 202 -14.29 22.31 -0.75
N ASN A 203 -15.50 22.85 -0.96
CA ASN A 203 -16.07 22.96 -2.32
C ASN A 203 -15.22 23.85 -3.23
N HIS A 204 -14.66 24.94 -2.72
CA HIS A 204 -13.73 25.78 -3.47
C HIS A 204 -12.44 25.04 -3.83
N HIS A 205 -11.91 24.22 -2.92
CA HIS A 205 -10.73 23.38 -3.16
C HIS A 205 -11.01 22.28 -4.18
N ILE A 206 -12.14 21.57 -4.04
CA ILE A 206 -12.58 20.54 -4.99
C ILE A 206 -12.80 21.15 -6.38
N GLN A 207 -13.41 22.32 -6.48
CA GLN A 207 -13.57 23.02 -7.76
C GLN A 207 -12.23 23.49 -8.35
N ALA A 208 -11.29 23.95 -7.52
CA ALA A 208 -9.95 24.32 -7.95
C ALA A 208 -9.16 23.10 -8.44
N GLU A 209 -9.23 21.97 -7.73
CA GLU A 209 -8.63 20.68 -8.08
C GLU A 209 -9.25 20.13 -9.38
N GLN A 210 -10.58 20.13 -9.50
CA GLN A 210 -11.30 19.71 -10.72
C GLN A 210 -10.96 20.61 -11.92
N LYS A 211 -10.85 21.92 -11.72
CA LYS A 211 -10.43 22.86 -12.77
C LYS A 211 -8.97 22.63 -13.17
N ARG A 212 -8.09 22.35 -12.22
CA ARG A 212 -6.69 21.97 -12.45
C ARG A 212 -6.59 20.64 -13.22
N LEU A 213 -7.38 19.63 -12.84
CA LEU A 213 -7.45 18.33 -13.52
C LEU A 213 -8.07 18.44 -14.93
N SER A 214 -9.04 19.33 -15.13
CA SER A 214 -9.62 19.62 -16.45
C SER A 214 -8.61 20.28 -17.38
N HIS A 215 -7.78 21.20 -16.87
CA HIS A 215 -6.68 21.80 -17.63
C HIS A 215 -5.60 20.78 -18.01
N ILE A 216 -5.29 19.82 -17.13
CA ILE A 216 -4.36 18.72 -17.43
C ILE A 216 -4.92 17.81 -18.53
N SER A 217 -6.24 17.58 -18.57
CA SER A 217 -6.89 16.81 -19.66
C SER A 217 -6.88 17.52 -21.02
N THR A 218 -6.81 18.85 -21.04
CA THR A 218 -6.71 19.64 -22.29
C THR A 218 -5.29 19.73 -22.85
N ILE A 219 -4.27 19.57 -22.01
CA ILE A 219 -2.85 19.65 -22.41
C ILE A 219 -2.37 18.30 -23.01
N ASN A 220 -3.06 17.19 -22.73
CA ASN A 220 -2.69 15.84 -23.16
C ASN A 220 -3.75 15.21 -24.10
N LYS A 221 -4.17 15.93 -25.14
CA LYS A 221 -4.79 15.28 -26.32
C LYS A 221 -3.68 14.91 -27.32
N PRO A 222 -3.18 13.67 -27.35
CA PRO A 222 -2.53 13.20 -28.55
C PRO A 222 -3.57 13.19 -29.68
N SER A 223 -3.22 13.76 -30.82
CA SER A 223 -3.96 13.60 -32.06
C SER A 223 -3.94 12.13 -32.47
N MET A 224 -4.92 11.35 -32.00
CA MET A 224 -5.17 10.01 -32.49
C MET A 224 -6.03 10.07 -33.76
N PRO A 225 -5.64 9.38 -34.85
CA PRO A 225 -6.47 9.28 -36.04
C PRO A 225 -7.75 8.48 -35.75
N SER A 226 -8.82 8.83 -36.46
CA SER A 226 -10.17 8.28 -36.30
C SER A 226 -10.24 6.81 -36.69
N ILE A 227 -10.15 5.89 -35.72
CA ILE A 227 -10.63 4.52 -35.88
C ILE A 227 -11.28 4.09 -34.56
N PHE A 228 -12.46 3.50 -34.67
CA PHE A 228 -13.37 3.01 -33.61
C PHE A 228 -14.45 3.99 -33.12
N HIS A 229 -15.46 4.16 -33.96
CA HIS A 229 -16.85 4.01 -33.51
C HIS A 229 -16.98 2.68 -32.74
N GLN A 230 -17.53 2.68 -31.51
CA GLN A 230 -18.79 2.00 -31.14
C GLN A 230 -19.02 1.99 -29.61
N ASN A 231 -20.19 2.51 -29.23
CA ASN A 231 -20.99 2.28 -28.00
C ASN A 231 -20.43 2.61 -26.60
N ARG A 232 -20.84 3.80 -26.14
CA ARG A 232 -21.18 4.05 -24.73
C ARG A 232 -22.41 3.24 -24.34
N ARG A 233 -22.35 2.46 -23.25
CA ARG A 233 -23.47 2.30 -22.32
C ARG A 233 -22.93 2.24 -20.89
N ALA A 234 -23.29 3.26 -20.13
CA ALA A 234 -23.18 3.29 -18.68
C ALA A 234 -24.01 2.17 -18.08
N THR A 235 -23.50 1.50 -17.05
CA THR A 235 -24.32 0.75 -16.10
C THR A 235 -23.82 1.09 -14.70
N VAL A 236 -24.66 1.86 -14.00
CA VAL A 236 -24.64 2.11 -12.57
C VAL A 236 -25.01 0.81 -11.87
N VAL A 237 -24.21 0.34 -10.91
CA VAL A 237 -24.68 -0.63 -9.92
C VAL A 237 -24.17 -0.20 -8.54
N ARG A 238 -25.14 -0.18 -7.63
CA ARG A 238 -25.08 0.18 -6.21
C ARG A 238 -24.16 -0.72 -5.40
#